data_AF-R2PGD8-F1
#
_entry.id   AF-R2PGD8-F1
#
_cell.length_a   1.000
_cell.length_b   1.000
_cell.length_c   1.000
_cell.angle_alpha   90.00
_cell.angle_beta   90.00
_cell.angle_gamma   90.00
#
_symmetry.space_group_name_H-M   'P 1'
#
loop_
_entity.id
_entity.type
_entity.pdbx_description
1 polymer ?
#
loop_
_entity_poly.entity_id
_entity_poly.type
_entity_poly.pdbx_seq_one_letter_code
_entity_poly.pdbx_strand_id
1 'polypeptide(L)' 'MRNKWLQEQLAAISNEQNKFVVDEVIKYIEQLEDDNESLQVALEGNIWSPKKWNEKAEK' A
#
# COMPACT_ATOMS: atom_id res chain seq x y z
N MET A 1 -0.59 -0.71 -10.38
CA MET A 1 0.40 -1.16 -9.38
C MET A 1 1.64 -0.29 -9.47
N ARG A 2 2.11 0.21 -8.32
CA ARG A 2 3.32 1.05 -8.21
C ARG A 2 4.58 0.21 -8.32
N ASN A 3 4.56 -1.03 -7.80
CA ASN A 3 5.68 -1.97 -7.95
C ASN A 3 5.76 -2.58 -9.36
N LYS A 4 6.62 -2.00 -10.20
CA LYS A 4 6.82 -2.44 -11.60
C LYS A 4 7.45 -3.82 -11.73
N TRP A 5 8.42 -4.15 -10.87
CA TRP A 5 9.05 -5.46 -10.89
C TRP A 5 8.04 -6.58 -10.59
N LEU A 6 7.17 -6.37 -9.59
CA LEU A 6 6.14 -7.36 -9.23
C LEU A 6 5.11 -7.52 -10.35
N GLN A 7 4.72 -6.43 -11.01
CA GLN A 7 3.83 -6.47 -12.18
C GLN A 7 4.43 -7.35 -13.29
N GLU A 8 5.72 -7.23 -13.57
CA GLU A 8 6.41 -8.05 -14.57
C GLU A 8 6.45 -9.54 -14.19
N GLN A 9 6.70 -9.85 -12.90
CA GLN A 9 6.70 -11.24 -12.43
C GLN A 9 5.31 -11.88 -12.53
N LEU A 10 4.26 -11.13 -12.16
CA LEU A 10 2.88 -11.61 -12.26
C LEU A 10 2.45 -11.80 -13.72
N ALA A 11 2.87 -10.92 -14.62
CA ALA A 11 2.65 -11.08 -16.05
C ALA A 11 3.35 -12.33 -16.61
N ALA A 12 4.58 -12.62 -16.16
CA ALA A 12 5.35 -13.76 -16.63
C ALA A 12 4.74 -15.12 -16.26
N ILE A 13 4.00 -15.20 -15.16
CA ILE A 13 3.32 -16.44 -14.72
C ILE A 13 1.85 -16.53 -15.20
N SER A 14 1.33 -15.47 -15.82
CA SER A 14 -0.06 -15.39 -16.27
C SER A 14 -0.28 -16.21 -17.54
N ASN A 15 -1.25 -17.10 -17.50
CA ASN A 15 -1.72 -17.92 -18.61
C ASN A 15 -3.26 -18.02 -18.56
N GLU A 16 -3.86 -18.63 -19.58
CA GLU A 16 -5.32 -18.69 -19.71
C GLU A 16 -6.02 -19.36 -18.51
N GLN A 17 -5.37 -20.35 -17.89
CA GLN A 17 -5.94 -21.12 -16.78
C GLN A 17 -5.93 -20.34 -15.46
N ASN A 18 -4.92 -19.49 -15.23
CA ASN A 18 -4.74 -18.77 -13.98
C ASN A 18 -4.99 -17.25 -14.09
N LYS A 19 -5.33 -16.75 -15.28
CA LYS A 19 -5.52 -15.32 -15.55
C LYS A 19 -6.44 -14.64 -14.54
N PHE A 20 -7.58 -15.25 -14.23
CA PHE A 20 -8.52 -14.71 -13.24
C PHE A 20 -7.86 -14.51 -11.87
N VAL A 21 -7.11 -15.51 -11.41
CA VAL A 21 -6.41 -15.46 -10.11
C VAL A 21 -5.34 -14.38 -10.14
N VAL A 22 -4.56 -14.29 -11.22
CA VAL A 22 -3.52 -13.26 -11.37
C VAL A 22 -4.12 -11.86 -11.39
N ASP A 23 -5.23 -11.66 -12.10
CA ASP A 23 -5.93 -10.38 -12.18
C ASP A 23 -6.48 -9.95 -10.81
N GLU A 24 -7.05 -10.87 -10.03
CA GLU A 24 -7.52 -10.58 -8.66
C GLU A 24 -6.36 -10.33 -7.69
N VAL A 25 -5.24 -11.03 -7.83
CA VAL A 25 -4.02 -10.76 -7.04
C VAL A 25 -3.50 -9.35 -7.33
N ILE A 26 -3.49 -8.92 -8.60
CA ILE A 26 -3.09 -7.56 -8.98
C ILE A 26 -3.99 -6.52 -8.28
N LYS A 27 -5.31 -6.70 -8.35
CA LYS A 27 -6.26 -5.79 -7.68
C LYS A 27 -6.05 -5.74 -6.17
N TYR A 28 -5.84 -6.89 -5.54
CA TYR A 28 -5.61 -6.97 -4.10
C TYR A 28 -4.33 -6.24 -3.69
N ILE A 29 -3.25 -6.38 -4.47
CA ILE A 29 -2.00 -5.66 -4.25
C ILE A 29 -2.20 -4.15 -4.38
N GLU A 30 -2.92 -3.70 -5.42
CA GLU A 30 -3.21 -2.27 -5.61
C GLU A 30 -3.98 -1.68 -4.43
N GLN A 31 -4.97 -2.42 -3.91
CA GLN A 31 -5.70 -2.00 -2.71
C GLN A 31 -4.79 -1.89 -1.48
N LEU A 32 -3.86 -2.83 -1.29
CA LEU A 32 -2.87 -2.75 -0.22
C LEU A 32 -1.89 -1.56 -0.41
N GLU A 33 -1.51 -1.23 -1.64
CA GLU A 33 -0.69 -0.06 -1.94
C GLU A 33 -1.42 1.24 -1.56
N ASP A 34 -2.73 1.33 -1.84
CA ASP A 34 -3.56 2.48 -1.49
C ASP A 34 -3.79 2.60 0.03
N ASP A 35 -4.07 1.48 0.70
CA ASP A 35 -4.20 1.44 2.17
C ASP A 35 -2.90 1.87 2.86
N ASN A 36 -1.75 1.42 2.36
CA ASN A 36 -0.44 1.81 2.89
C ASN A 36 -0.17 3.32 2.72
N GLU A 37 -0.55 3.90 1.57
CA GLU A 37 -0.44 5.34 1.36
C GLU A 37 -1.36 6.11 2.30
N SER A 38 -2.60 5.65 2.49
CA SER A 38 -3.54 6.25 3.43
C SER A 38 -2.99 6.23 4.86
N LEU A 39 -2.43 5.10 5.30
CA LEU A 39 -1.79 4.95 6.60
C LEU A 39 -0.58 5.86 6.75
N GLN A 40 0.26 5.97 5.70
CA GLN A 40 1.40 6.89 5.72
C GLN A 40 0.95 8.34 5.92
N VAL A 41 -0.05 8.80 5.15
CA VAL A 41 -0.59 10.15 5.29
C VAL A 41 -1.18 10.38 6.69
N ALA A 42 -1.92 9.42 7.23
CA ALA A 42 -2.47 9.51 8.58
C ALA A 42 -1.39 9.55 9.67
N LEU A 43 -0.30 8.79 9.49
CA LEU A 43 0.84 8.80 10.40
C LEU A 43 1.63 10.10 10.30
N GLU A 44 1.90 10.61 9.10
CA GLU A 44 2.52 11.91 8.89
C GLU A 44 1.67 13.03 9.51
N GLY A 45 0.36 13.01 9.29
CA GLY A 45 -0.56 13.97 9.90
C GLY A 45 -0.58 13.89 11.43
N ASN A 46 -0.41 12.68 12.00
CA ASN A 46 -0.29 12.49 13.45
C ASN A 46 1.05 12.98 14.00
N ILE A 47 2.17 12.64 13.34
CA ILE A 47 3.53 13.00 13.75
C ILE A 47 3.75 14.50 13.64
N TRP A 48 3.30 15.10 12.54
CA TRP A 48 3.48 16.52 12.24
C TRP A 48 2.34 17.42 12.77
N SER A 49 1.41 16.87 13.56
CA SER A 49 0.33 17.65 14.17
C SER A 49 0.90 18.64 15.21
N PRO A 50 0.66 19.96 15.06
CA PRO A 50 1.06 20.96 16.06
C PRO A 50 0.50 20.69 17.46
N LYS A 51 -0.62 19.95 17.56
CA LYS A 51 -1.19 19.51 18.84
C LYS A 51 -0.32 18.46 19.54
N LYS A 52 0.28 17.53 18.79
CA LYS A 52 1.17 16.48 19.32
C LYS A 52 2.58 16.97 19.63
N TRP A 53 3.09 17.96 18.90
CA TRP A 53 4.39 18.59 19.24
C TRP A 53 4.37 19.13 20.68
N ASN A 54 3.25 19.75 21.07
CA ASN A 54 3.08 20.36 22.39
C ASN A 54 2.56 19.38 23.47
N GLU A 55 2.32 18.11 23.14
CA GLU A 55 2.09 17.09 24.16
C GLU A 55 3.41 16.91 24.92
N LYS A 56 3.48 17.49 26.13
CA LYS A 56 4.57 17.20 27.06
C LYS A 56 4.60 15.68 27.23
N ALA A 57 5.71 15.04 26.89
CA ALA A 57 5.91 13.63 27.21
C ALA A 57 5.60 13.45 28.70
N GLU A 58 4.49 12.77 29.00
CA GLU A 58 4.08 12.53 30.38
C GLU A 58 5.23 11.79 31.09
N LYS A 59 5.56 12.26 32.29
CA LYS A 59 6.72 11.83 33.09
C LYS A 59 6.62 10.39 33.55
#